data_AF-A0A7L5Z6E7-F1
#
_entry.id   AF-A0A7L5Z6E7-F1
#
_cell.length_a   1.000
_cell.length_b   1.000
_cell.length_c   1.000
_cell.angle_alpha   90.00
_cell.angle_beta   90.00
_cell.angle_gamma   90.00
#
_symmetry.space_group_name_H-M   'P 1'
#
loop_
_entity.id
_entity.type
_entity.pdbx_description
1 polymer ?
#
loop_
_entity_poly.entity_id
_entity_poly.type
_entity_poly.pdbx_seq_one_letter_code
_entity_poly.pdbx_strand_id
1 'polypeptide(L)'
;MDNLDPTGSKRRFSLSVFLGWVFVLGLLIPAAGVGVISLSGLPHAKLDIWAQFTAPALVYSLCLGLVLLLFRRRRPAALAFLVSLVLLFAVMPQWSPRGPRPQKDAPVVRLYSANVHVDNRDVTAMRASIEAARPDIIVLIELGILTPEAREHLLRDYPHRSSSDPAGHGDTVAQAVIASRWPLSPVRSLSNWNQTVVGRVETPVGPVNVVATHFTRPWPYVPSIAQIRQAETLTETLHELDSPVIVAGDFNSTSAARIGRGLRAANDLHPAPAYPGTWPTFLPSVFGITIDQVYASEDLAFVSRRIGVPMGSDHRPVVTEITRAMPASRRPTGPHDRSAESQRPSTPVQKPSE
;
A
#
# COMPACT_ATOMS: atom_id res chain seq x y z
N MET A 1 -20.37 -56.79 -14.63
CA MET A 1 -19.85 -56.44 -15.96
C MET A 1 -18.74 -55.44 -15.73
N ASP A 2 -17.56 -55.99 -15.41
CA ASP A 2 -16.35 -55.22 -15.12
C ASP A 2 -15.59 -55.05 -16.42
N ASN A 3 -15.32 -53.81 -16.78
CA ASN A 3 -14.61 -53.44 -18.01
C ASN A 3 -13.11 -53.66 -17.79
N LEU A 4 -12.61 -54.84 -18.14
CA LEU A 4 -11.19 -55.22 -18.06
C LEU A 4 -10.48 -55.00 -19.41
N ASP A 5 -9.38 -54.27 -19.36
CA ASP A 5 -8.39 -54.04 -20.42
C ASP A 5 -7.58 -55.34 -20.67
N PRO A 6 -7.24 -55.75 -21.93
CA PRO A 6 -6.75 -57.09 -22.25
C PRO A 6 -5.34 -57.47 -21.74
N THR A 7 -4.63 -56.61 -21.00
CA THR A 7 -3.23 -56.84 -20.62
C THR A 7 -3.00 -57.20 -19.15
N GLY A 8 -4.05 -57.42 -18.34
CA GLY A 8 -3.92 -58.02 -17.00
C GLY A 8 -3.06 -57.26 -15.97
N SER A 9 -2.64 -56.03 -16.28
CA SER A 9 -1.82 -55.21 -15.41
C SER A 9 -2.72 -54.32 -14.57
N LYS A 10 -2.99 -54.72 -13.32
CA LYS A 10 -3.46 -53.78 -12.30
C LYS A 10 -2.48 -52.61 -12.31
N ARG A 11 -2.93 -51.37 -12.59
CA ARG A 11 -2.10 -50.16 -12.45
C ARG A 11 -1.48 -50.17 -11.06
N ARG A 12 -0.25 -50.67 -10.94
CA ARG A 12 0.47 -50.71 -9.67
C ARG A 12 0.68 -49.27 -9.27
N PHE A 13 0.10 -48.89 -8.13
CA PHE A 13 0.33 -47.60 -7.53
C PHE A 13 1.84 -47.43 -7.33
N SER A 14 2.45 -46.55 -8.12
CA SER A 14 3.88 -46.30 -8.00
C SER A 14 4.11 -45.41 -6.81
N LEU A 15 4.66 -45.97 -5.72
CA LEU A 15 4.97 -45.24 -4.49
C LEU A 15 5.84 -44.00 -4.77
N SER A 16 6.75 -44.06 -5.74
CA SER A 16 7.59 -42.93 -6.12
C SER A 16 6.82 -41.81 -6.83
N VAL A 17 5.81 -42.15 -7.64
CA VAL A 17 4.90 -41.16 -8.25
C VAL A 17 4.05 -40.50 -7.16
N PHE A 18 3.55 -41.28 -6.20
CA PHE A 18 2.78 -40.76 -5.07
C PHE A 18 3.63 -39.82 -4.19
N LEU A 19 4.80 -40.25 -3.75
CA LEU A 19 5.72 -39.43 -2.95
C LEU A 19 6.12 -38.14 -3.68
N GLY A 20 6.33 -38.21 -5.00
CA GLY A 20 6.58 -37.03 -5.82
C GLY A 20 5.42 -36.03 -5.82
N TRP A 21 4.17 -36.50 -5.85
CA TRP A 21 3.00 -35.64 -5.72
C TRP A 21 2.86 -35.06 -4.31
N VAL A 22 3.07 -35.86 -3.27
CA VAL A 22 3.05 -35.38 -1.88
C VAL A 22 4.06 -34.26 -1.69
N PHE A 23 5.27 -34.43 -2.22
CA PHE A 23 6.30 -33.39 -2.17
C PHE A 23 5.89 -32.10 -2.89
N VAL A 24 5.40 -32.19 -4.14
CA VAL A 24 4.95 -31.01 -4.89
C VAL A 24 3.78 -30.31 -4.20
N LEU A 25 2.81 -31.08 -3.70
CA LEU A 25 1.68 -30.51 -2.98
C LEU A 25 2.14 -29.81 -1.70
N GLY A 26 3.09 -30.38 -0.95
CA GLY A 26 3.69 -29.74 0.21
C GLY A 26 4.33 -28.38 -0.10
N LEU A 27 4.93 -28.24 -1.28
CA LEU A 27 5.51 -26.98 -1.76
C LEU A 27 4.45 -25.97 -2.23
N LEU A 28 3.36 -26.43 -2.87
CA LEU A 28 2.35 -25.56 -3.46
C LEU A 28 1.24 -25.14 -2.51
N ILE A 29 0.89 -25.94 -1.50
CA ILE A 29 -0.19 -25.65 -0.55
C ILE A 29 0.01 -24.29 0.15
N PRO A 30 1.20 -23.92 0.67
CA PRO A 30 1.38 -22.61 1.28
C PRO A 30 1.14 -21.45 0.31
N ALA A 31 1.66 -21.56 -0.92
CA ALA A 31 1.48 -20.54 -1.95
C ALA A 31 0.00 -20.41 -2.38
N ALA A 32 -0.69 -21.55 -2.54
CA ALA A 32 -2.12 -21.56 -2.81
C ALA A 32 -2.92 -20.95 -1.65
N GLY A 33 -2.53 -21.25 -0.40
CA GLY A 33 -3.12 -20.69 0.81
C GLY A 33 -3.02 -19.17 0.85
N VAL A 34 -1.85 -18.60 0.51
CA VAL A 34 -1.66 -17.14 0.39
C VAL A 34 -2.66 -16.54 -0.60
N GLY A 35 -2.81 -17.13 -1.78
CA GLY A 35 -3.74 -16.66 -2.81
C GLY A 35 -5.20 -16.71 -2.35
N VAL A 36 -5.62 -17.85 -1.78
CA VAL A 36 -6.99 -18.05 -1.28
C VAL A 36 -7.31 -17.09 -0.13
N ILE A 37 -6.41 -16.95 0.85
CA ILE A 37 -6.61 -16.04 1.99
C ILE A 37 -6.74 -14.60 1.48
N SER A 38 -5.88 -14.18 0.56
CA SER A 38 -5.90 -12.81 0.01
C SER A 38 -7.20 -12.51 -0.74
N LEU A 39 -7.71 -13.48 -1.51
CA LEU A 39 -8.95 -13.33 -2.27
C LEU A 39 -10.22 -13.50 -1.41
N SER A 40 -10.13 -14.24 -0.30
CA SER A 40 -11.27 -14.53 0.57
C SER A 40 -11.83 -13.29 1.28
N GLY A 41 -11.02 -12.23 1.45
CA GLY A 41 -11.40 -11.05 2.21
C GLY A 41 -11.64 -11.32 3.70
N LEU A 42 -11.26 -12.49 4.23
CA LEU A 42 -11.51 -12.86 5.61
C LEU A 42 -10.90 -11.83 6.59
N PRO A 43 -11.67 -11.27 7.54
CA PRO A 43 -11.20 -10.22 8.43
C PRO A 43 -10.27 -10.72 9.55
N HIS A 44 -9.84 -11.98 9.50
CA HIS A 44 -9.09 -12.61 10.58
C HIS A 44 -7.64 -12.13 10.61
N ALA A 45 -7.31 -11.31 11.60
CA ALA A 45 -6.03 -10.61 11.71
C ALA A 45 -4.79 -11.52 11.58
N LYS A 46 -4.84 -12.74 12.14
CA LYS A 46 -3.73 -13.70 12.08
C LYS A 46 -3.55 -14.35 10.70
N LEU A 47 -4.61 -14.42 9.90
CA LEU A 47 -4.53 -14.97 8.55
C LEU A 47 -4.14 -13.89 7.55
N ASP A 48 -4.53 -12.64 7.79
CA ASP A 48 -4.22 -11.52 6.90
C ASP A 48 -2.72 -11.24 6.74
N ILE A 49 -1.87 -11.70 7.68
CA ILE A 49 -0.41 -11.65 7.53
C ILE A 49 0.08 -12.36 6.26
N TRP A 50 -0.64 -13.38 5.79
CA TRP A 50 -0.29 -14.10 4.56
C TRP A 50 -0.53 -13.24 3.30
N ALA A 51 -1.46 -12.28 3.35
CA ALA A 51 -1.74 -11.38 2.23
C ALA A 51 -0.57 -10.45 1.89
N GLN A 52 0.39 -10.31 2.81
CA GLN A 52 1.63 -9.56 2.58
C GLN A 52 2.53 -10.24 1.53
N PHE A 53 2.41 -11.56 1.37
CA PHE A 53 3.35 -12.40 0.62
C PHE A 53 2.85 -12.82 -0.77
N THR A 54 1.79 -12.19 -1.30
CA THR A 54 1.21 -12.53 -2.62
C THR A 54 2.23 -12.42 -3.76
N ALA A 55 2.99 -11.33 -3.83
CA ALA A 55 4.03 -11.13 -4.85
C ALA A 55 5.18 -12.17 -4.75
N PRO A 56 5.85 -12.37 -3.59
CA PRO A 56 6.87 -13.41 -3.46
C PRO A 56 6.34 -14.82 -3.75
N ALA A 57 5.13 -15.16 -3.28
CA ALA A 57 4.51 -16.45 -3.54
C ALA A 57 4.24 -16.68 -5.03
N LEU A 58 3.84 -15.63 -5.76
CA LEU A 58 3.65 -15.69 -7.21
C LEU A 58 4.97 -16.04 -7.91
N VAL A 59 6.04 -15.31 -7.61
CA VAL A 59 7.35 -15.56 -8.23
C VAL A 59 7.86 -16.95 -7.89
N TYR A 60 7.73 -17.37 -6.63
CA TYR A 60 8.06 -18.73 -6.19
C TYR A 60 7.31 -19.80 -7.00
N SER A 61 5.99 -19.66 -7.12
CA SER A 61 5.14 -20.64 -7.81
C SER A 61 5.45 -20.72 -9.31
N LEU A 62 5.73 -19.57 -9.94
CA LEU A 62 6.17 -19.51 -11.35
C LEU A 62 7.52 -20.21 -11.55
N CYS A 63 8.51 -19.89 -10.72
CA CYS A 63 9.84 -20.52 -10.77
C CYS A 63 9.74 -22.04 -10.56
N LEU A 64 8.95 -22.49 -9.58
CA LEU A 64 8.71 -23.91 -9.34
C LEU A 64 8.06 -24.58 -10.56
N GLY A 65 7.07 -23.94 -11.18
CA GLY A 65 6.43 -24.43 -12.41
C GLY A 65 7.43 -24.60 -13.57
N LEU A 66 8.32 -23.62 -13.77
CA LEU A 66 9.37 -23.68 -14.79
C LEU A 66 10.38 -24.81 -14.50
N VAL A 67 10.81 -24.97 -13.24
CA VAL A 67 11.70 -26.06 -12.82
C VAL A 67 11.04 -27.43 -13.06
N LEU A 68 9.77 -27.60 -12.67
CA LEU A 68 9.03 -28.84 -12.90
C LEU A 68 8.89 -29.15 -14.40
N LEU A 69 8.69 -28.13 -15.23
CA LEU A 69 8.62 -28.27 -16.69
C LEU A 69 9.98 -28.68 -17.28
N LEU A 70 11.09 -28.13 -16.78
CA LEU A 70 12.46 -28.52 -17.17
C LEU A 70 12.72 -30.01 -16.90
N PHE A 71 12.24 -30.52 -15.76
CA PHE A 71 12.26 -31.95 -15.43
C PHE A 71 11.12 -32.77 -16.08
N ARG A 72 10.44 -32.20 -17.09
CA ARG A 72 9.34 -32.82 -17.87
C ARG A 72 8.14 -33.28 -17.03
N ARG A 73 7.97 -32.75 -15.81
CA ARG A 73 6.84 -33.02 -14.90
C ARG A 73 5.63 -32.15 -15.26
N ARG A 74 5.04 -32.38 -16.44
CA ARG A 74 3.99 -31.52 -17.03
C ARG A 74 2.76 -31.31 -16.13
N ARG A 75 2.26 -32.35 -15.47
CA ARG A 75 1.06 -32.25 -14.61
C ARG A 75 1.33 -31.42 -13.33
N PRO A 76 2.39 -31.71 -12.55
CA PRO A 76 2.84 -30.81 -11.47
C PRO A 76 3.08 -29.37 -11.91
N ALA A 77 3.73 -29.17 -13.06
CA ALA A 77 3.99 -27.83 -13.60
C ALA A 77 2.68 -27.09 -13.90
N ALA A 78 1.69 -27.76 -14.52
CA ALA A 78 0.37 -27.19 -14.76
C ALA A 78 -0.33 -26.76 -13.46
N LEU A 79 -0.21 -27.55 -12.39
CA LEU A 79 -0.75 -27.16 -11.08
C LEU A 79 -0.03 -25.93 -10.50
N ALA A 80 1.30 -25.87 -10.60
CA ALA A 80 2.06 -24.70 -10.17
C ALA A 80 1.66 -23.43 -10.95
N PHE A 81 1.47 -23.52 -12.28
CA PHE A 81 0.97 -22.40 -13.07
C PHE A 81 -0.46 -22.01 -12.74
N LEU A 82 -1.33 -22.97 -12.38
CA LEU A 82 -2.67 -22.66 -11.89
C LEU A 82 -2.62 -21.89 -10.56
N VAL A 83 -1.77 -22.30 -9.62
CA VAL A 83 -1.54 -21.57 -8.36
C VAL A 83 -0.98 -20.17 -8.63
N SER A 84 -0.05 -20.04 -9.58
CA SER A 84 0.48 -18.76 -10.04
C SER A 84 -0.62 -17.86 -10.62
N LEU A 85 -1.58 -18.41 -11.36
CA LEU A 85 -2.71 -17.64 -11.89
C LEU A 85 -3.61 -17.11 -10.76
N VAL A 86 -3.88 -17.91 -9.73
CA VAL A 86 -4.63 -17.47 -8.55
C VAL A 86 -3.89 -16.34 -7.83
N LEU A 87 -2.58 -16.48 -7.65
CA LEU A 87 -1.73 -15.47 -7.01
C LEU A 87 -1.62 -14.20 -7.84
N LEU A 88 -1.64 -14.30 -9.18
CA LEU A 88 -1.71 -13.15 -10.06
C LEU A 88 -2.99 -12.35 -9.77
N PHE A 89 -4.16 -12.99 -9.76
CA PHE A 89 -5.41 -12.30 -9.40
C PHE A 89 -5.37 -11.70 -7.98
N ALA A 90 -4.73 -12.38 -7.02
CA ALA A 90 -4.59 -11.89 -5.66
C ALA A 90 -3.70 -10.64 -5.55
N VAL A 91 -2.62 -10.55 -6.34
CA VAL A 91 -1.67 -9.42 -6.29
C VAL A 91 -2.08 -8.25 -7.20
N MET A 92 -2.91 -8.49 -8.21
CA MET A 92 -3.30 -7.45 -9.19
C MET A 92 -3.84 -6.15 -8.56
N PRO A 93 -4.69 -6.16 -7.52
CA PRO A 93 -5.18 -4.92 -6.89
C PRO A 93 -4.07 -4.04 -6.29
N GLN A 94 -2.92 -4.62 -5.96
CA GLN A 94 -1.74 -3.91 -5.46
C GLN A 94 -0.83 -3.44 -6.59
N TRP A 95 -0.64 -4.25 -7.64
CA TRP A 95 0.24 -3.92 -8.76
C TRP A 95 -0.38 -2.94 -9.75
N SER A 96 -1.70 -3.01 -9.94
CA SER A 96 -2.45 -2.13 -10.82
C SER A 96 -3.74 -1.69 -10.11
N PRO A 97 -3.62 -0.90 -9.04
CA PRO A 97 -4.78 -0.38 -8.33
C PRO A 97 -5.64 0.49 -9.24
N ARG A 98 -6.94 0.54 -8.92
CA ARG A 98 -7.84 1.53 -9.52
C ARG A 98 -7.61 2.88 -8.85
N GLY A 99 -7.70 3.95 -9.63
CA GLY A 99 -7.65 5.33 -9.15
C GLY A 99 -8.01 6.30 -10.27
N PRO A 100 -8.09 7.60 -9.97
CA PRO A 100 -8.32 8.64 -10.96
C PRO A 100 -7.25 8.64 -12.05
N ARG A 101 -7.63 9.15 -13.22
CA ARG A 101 -6.68 9.35 -14.33
C ARG A 101 -5.94 10.67 -14.15
N PRO A 102 -4.63 10.72 -14.44
CA PRO A 102 -3.88 11.98 -14.48
C PRO A 102 -4.50 13.02 -15.40
N GLN A 103 -4.69 14.24 -14.91
CA GLN A 103 -5.06 15.39 -15.73
C GLN A 103 -3.93 15.69 -16.72
N LYS A 104 -4.28 15.82 -18.00
CA LYS A 104 -3.33 16.15 -19.05
C LYS A 104 -2.75 17.56 -18.83
N ASP A 105 -1.45 17.70 -19.03
CA ASP A 105 -0.71 18.97 -18.99
C ASP A 105 -0.75 19.71 -17.63
N ALA A 106 -1.22 19.03 -16.56
CA ALA A 106 -1.15 19.56 -15.21
C ALA A 106 0.27 19.43 -14.64
N PRO A 107 0.68 20.33 -13.71
CA PRO A 107 1.95 20.20 -13.02
C PRO A 107 2.10 18.84 -12.33
N VAL A 108 3.34 18.36 -12.21
CA VAL A 108 3.67 17.10 -11.54
C VAL A 108 4.46 17.42 -10.29
N VAL A 109 4.05 16.83 -9.17
CA VAL A 109 4.77 16.84 -7.90
C VAL A 109 5.46 15.49 -7.72
N ARG A 110 6.75 15.50 -7.43
CA ARG A 110 7.53 14.29 -7.14
C ARG A 110 7.72 14.13 -5.64
N LEU A 111 7.22 13.02 -5.11
CA LEU A 111 7.37 12.62 -3.70
C LEU A 111 8.41 11.51 -3.57
N TYR A 112 9.37 11.69 -2.66
CA TYR A 112 10.27 10.64 -2.18
C TYR A 112 9.84 10.21 -0.78
N SER A 113 9.49 8.94 -0.59
CA SER A 113 9.09 8.37 0.71
C SER A 113 10.02 7.23 1.09
N ALA A 114 10.53 7.21 2.32
CA ALA A 114 11.49 6.20 2.74
C ALA A 114 11.48 5.90 4.25
N ASN A 115 11.41 4.62 4.61
CA ASN A 115 11.89 4.15 5.91
C ASN A 115 13.43 4.10 5.88
N VAL A 116 14.08 5.00 6.62
CA VAL A 116 15.54 5.12 6.60
C VAL A 116 16.26 4.14 7.51
N HIS A 117 15.52 3.35 8.30
CA HIS A 117 16.00 2.51 9.39
C HIS A 117 16.65 3.32 10.52
N VAL A 118 16.17 3.16 11.75
CA VAL A 118 16.55 4.01 12.90
C VAL A 118 18.06 4.12 13.14
N ASP A 119 18.80 3.03 12.93
CA ASP A 119 20.25 2.97 13.15
C ASP A 119 21.11 3.37 11.94
N ASN A 120 20.49 3.78 10.83
CA ASN A 120 21.22 4.11 9.60
C ASN A 120 21.98 5.44 9.74
N ARG A 121 23.31 5.37 9.63
CA ARG A 121 24.22 6.52 9.71
C ARG A 121 24.77 6.96 8.35
N ASP A 122 24.38 6.30 7.26
CA ASP A 122 24.89 6.58 5.92
C ASP A 122 24.18 7.78 5.27
N VAL A 123 24.46 8.97 5.81
CA VAL A 123 23.94 10.25 5.31
C VAL A 123 24.31 10.47 3.84
N THR A 124 25.48 10.00 3.42
CA THR A 124 25.96 10.12 2.05
C THR A 124 25.07 9.32 1.10
N ALA A 125 24.77 8.05 1.39
CA ALA A 125 23.88 7.23 0.58
C ALA A 125 22.43 7.76 0.60
N MET A 126 21.93 8.21 1.76
CA MET A 126 20.63 8.86 1.86
C MET A 126 20.54 10.10 0.97
N ARG A 127 21.53 10.99 1.06
CA ARG A 127 21.58 12.22 0.26
C ARG A 127 21.70 11.91 -1.23
N ALA A 128 22.58 10.98 -1.62
CA ALA A 128 22.73 10.56 -3.02
C ALA A 128 21.42 9.99 -3.59
N SER A 129 20.67 9.21 -2.81
CA SER A 129 19.37 8.68 -3.24
C SER A 129 18.32 9.78 -3.42
N ILE A 130 18.25 10.73 -2.49
CA ILE A 130 17.37 11.91 -2.59
C ILE A 130 17.73 12.74 -3.83
N GLU A 131 19.01 13.03 -4.04
CA GLU A 131 19.48 13.81 -5.19
C GLU A 131 19.17 13.10 -6.51
N ALA A 132 19.39 11.78 -6.61
CA ALA A 132 19.04 10.98 -7.78
C ALA A 132 17.53 10.93 -8.03
N ALA A 133 16.71 10.99 -6.98
CA ALA A 133 15.26 11.04 -7.10
C ALA A 133 14.75 12.41 -7.58
N ARG A 134 15.46 13.51 -7.30
CA ARG A 134 15.04 14.90 -7.55
C ARG A 134 13.60 15.18 -7.06
N PRO A 135 13.27 14.89 -5.79
CA PRO A 135 11.93 15.11 -5.29
C PRO A 135 11.66 16.60 -5.06
N ASP A 136 10.37 16.93 -5.00
CA ASP A 136 9.87 18.22 -4.54
C ASP A 136 9.50 18.16 -3.05
N ILE A 137 9.00 16.99 -2.62
CA ILE A 137 8.62 16.69 -1.24
C ILE A 137 9.27 15.37 -0.82
N ILE A 138 9.76 15.33 0.41
CA ILE A 138 10.40 14.18 1.06
C ILE A 138 9.58 13.79 2.28
N VAL A 139 9.36 12.49 2.43
CA VAL A 139 8.82 11.83 3.62
C VAL A 139 9.87 10.83 4.10
N LEU A 140 10.42 11.04 5.29
CA LEU A 140 11.33 10.09 5.95
C LEU A 140 10.68 9.59 7.23
N ILE A 141 10.77 8.29 7.47
CA ILE A 141 10.37 7.67 8.74
C ILE A 141 11.52 6.84 9.30
N GLU A 142 11.46 6.57 10.60
CA GLU A 142 12.60 6.05 11.37
C GLU A 142 13.84 6.95 11.34
N LEU A 143 13.69 8.27 11.22
CA LEU A 143 14.84 9.18 11.29
C LEU A 143 15.23 9.42 12.76
N GLY A 144 16.18 8.62 13.29
CA GLY A 144 16.55 8.64 14.71
C GLY A 144 18.01 8.99 15.02
N ILE A 145 18.97 8.15 14.62
CA ILE A 145 20.36 8.18 15.14
C ILE A 145 21.23 9.36 14.66
N LEU A 146 20.75 10.17 13.72
CA LEU A 146 21.54 11.24 13.09
C LEU A 146 21.71 12.45 14.03
N THR A 147 22.89 13.06 14.01
CA THR A 147 23.11 14.35 14.68
C THR A 147 22.30 15.47 14.00
N PRO A 148 22.04 16.60 14.68
CA PRO A 148 21.39 17.75 14.07
C PRO A 148 22.10 18.25 12.79
N GLU A 149 23.43 18.25 12.77
CA GLU A 149 24.24 18.69 11.63
C GLU A 149 24.10 17.72 10.45
N ALA A 150 24.10 16.42 10.72
CA ALA A 150 23.87 15.38 9.71
C ALA A 150 22.47 15.49 9.11
N ARG A 151 21.45 15.75 9.95
CA ARG A 151 20.07 15.96 9.50
C ARG A 151 19.95 17.24 8.67
N GLU A 152 20.61 18.32 9.07
CA GLU A 152 20.64 19.56 8.28
C GLU A 152 21.31 19.32 6.93
N HIS A 153 22.47 18.65 6.93
CA HIS A 153 23.17 18.30 5.70
C HIS A 153 22.31 17.46 4.75
N LEU A 154 21.55 16.50 5.28
CA LEU A 154 20.66 15.63 4.50
C LEU A 154 19.54 16.43 3.81
N LEU A 155 18.93 17.39 4.52
CA LEU A 155 17.71 18.07 4.09
C LEU A 155 17.90 19.53 3.67
N ARG A 156 19.14 20.03 3.56
CA ARG A 156 19.45 21.46 3.31
C ARG A 156 18.72 22.08 2.10
N ASP A 157 18.42 21.30 1.07
CA ASP A 157 17.76 21.77 -0.16
C ASP A 157 16.22 21.84 -0.03
N TYR A 158 15.69 21.47 1.15
CA TYR A 158 14.26 21.40 1.47
C TYR A 158 14.02 22.19 2.77
N PRO A 159 13.97 23.54 2.69
CA PRO A 159 13.98 24.39 3.88
C PRO A 159 12.66 24.35 4.67
N HIS A 160 11.56 23.92 4.06
CA HIS A 160 10.26 23.87 4.71
C HIS A 160 10.01 22.47 5.27
N ARG A 161 10.01 22.33 6.60
CA ARG A 161 10.03 21.02 7.26
C ARG A 161 9.01 20.94 8.40
N SER A 162 8.51 19.74 8.65
CA SER A 162 7.72 19.39 9.82
C SER A 162 8.08 17.98 10.27
N SER A 163 8.12 17.75 11.58
CA SER A 163 8.49 16.46 12.17
C SER A 163 7.50 16.06 13.24
N SER A 164 7.27 14.77 13.39
CA SER A 164 6.56 14.24 14.56
C SER A 164 7.40 14.45 15.82
N ASP A 165 6.77 14.31 16.97
CA ASP A 165 7.52 14.11 18.21
C ASP A 165 8.36 12.82 18.10
N PRO A 166 9.56 12.77 18.70
CA PRO A 166 10.33 11.54 18.79
C PRO A 166 9.55 10.46 19.52
N ALA A 167 9.43 9.28 18.92
CA ALA A 167 8.76 8.13 19.51
C ALA A 167 9.63 6.87 19.39
N GLY A 168 9.61 6.02 20.42
CA GLY A 168 10.43 4.81 20.53
C GLY A 168 10.87 4.54 21.97
N HIS A 169 11.73 3.54 22.19
CA HIS A 169 12.31 3.26 23.50
C HIS A 169 13.82 3.06 23.41
N GLY A 170 14.56 3.61 24.37
CA GLY A 170 16.02 3.51 24.42
C GLY A 170 16.66 4.08 23.15
N ASP A 171 17.56 3.31 22.52
CA ASP A 171 18.30 3.74 21.32
C ASP A 171 17.46 3.74 20.02
N THR A 172 16.18 3.36 20.08
CA THR A 172 15.28 3.26 18.90
C THR A 172 14.34 4.45 18.73
N VAL A 173 14.61 5.57 19.40
CA VAL A 173 13.81 6.78 19.28
C VAL A 173 13.99 7.39 17.89
N ALA A 174 12.88 7.53 17.16
CA ALA A 174 12.90 8.07 15.81
C ALA A 174 11.71 9.00 15.53
N GLN A 175 11.80 9.73 14.42
CA GLN A 175 10.77 10.67 13.98
C GLN A 175 10.32 10.38 12.56
N ALA A 176 9.08 10.72 12.27
CA ALA A 176 8.62 10.98 10.92
C ALA A 176 8.90 12.44 10.55
N VAL A 177 9.35 12.69 9.33
CA VAL A 177 9.72 14.01 8.83
C VAL A 177 9.13 14.21 7.44
N ILE A 178 8.51 15.37 7.24
CA ILE A 178 8.16 15.93 5.93
C ILE A 178 9.11 17.09 5.66
N ALA A 179 9.72 17.11 4.48
CA ALA A 179 10.54 18.23 4.01
C ALA A 179 10.15 18.60 2.57
N SER A 180 10.08 19.90 2.26
CA SER A 180 9.53 20.42 1.02
C SER A 180 10.36 21.58 0.46
N ARG A 181 10.40 21.69 -0.87
CA ARG A 181 10.92 22.86 -1.59
C ARG A 181 9.97 24.06 -1.54
N TRP A 182 8.68 23.81 -1.31
CA TRP A 182 7.64 24.83 -1.23
C TRP A 182 7.18 25.05 0.21
N PRO A 183 6.58 26.23 0.51
CA PRO A 183 6.06 26.53 1.85
C PRO A 183 5.25 25.39 2.44
N LEU A 184 5.59 25.03 3.69
CA LEU A 184 4.94 23.99 4.47
C LEU A 184 4.48 24.60 5.79
N SER A 185 3.19 24.45 6.09
CA SER A 185 2.59 24.80 7.37
C SER A 185 2.34 23.52 8.18
N PRO A 186 2.92 23.37 9.38
CA PRO A 186 2.59 22.25 10.27
C PRO A 186 1.11 22.26 10.62
N VAL A 187 0.45 21.10 10.52
CA VAL A 187 -0.98 20.96 10.85
C VAL A 187 -1.14 20.19 12.15
N ARG A 188 -0.52 19.01 12.25
CA ARG A 188 -0.64 18.13 13.42
C ARG A 188 0.60 17.24 13.57
N SER A 189 1.06 17.07 14.79
CA SER A 189 1.96 15.99 15.21
C SER A 189 1.15 15.05 16.09
N LEU A 190 1.10 13.77 15.74
CA LEU A 190 0.52 12.76 16.61
C LEU A 190 1.63 12.22 17.51
N SER A 191 1.55 12.55 18.79
CA SER A 191 2.56 12.19 19.81
C SER A 191 2.39 10.76 20.35
N ASN A 192 1.33 10.04 19.94
CA ASN A 192 1.15 8.65 20.29
C ASN A 192 2.02 7.74 19.39
N TRP A 193 2.09 6.45 19.70
CA TRP A 193 2.90 5.39 19.06
C TRP A 193 2.92 5.33 17.51
N ASN A 194 2.14 6.17 16.84
CA ASN A 194 2.17 6.38 15.40
C ASN A 194 3.13 7.54 15.17
N GLN A 195 4.33 7.29 14.65
CA GLN A 195 5.21 8.37 14.18
C GLN A 195 4.54 9.03 12.97
N THR A 196 3.58 9.91 13.22
CA THR A 196 2.71 10.53 12.22
C THR A 196 2.75 12.03 12.35
N VAL A 197 3.03 12.69 11.23
CA VAL A 197 3.03 14.14 11.13
C VAL A 197 2.28 14.57 9.88
N VAL A 198 1.53 15.66 10.00
CA VAL A 198 0.75 16.27 8.93
C VAL A 198 1.27 17.67 8.68
N GLY A 199 1.59 17.96 7.42
CA GLY A 199 1.95 19.29 6.94
C GLY A 199 1.19 19.65 5.68
N ARG A 200 0.68 20.89 5.62
CA ARG A 200 0.06 21.44 4.41
C ARG A 200 1.14 22.09 3.56
N VAL A 201 1.30 21.61 2.33
CA VAL A 201 2.31 22.10 1.38
C VAL A 201 1.63 22.85 0.25
N GLU A 202 2.12 24.06 -0.06
CA GLU A 202 1.63 24.88 -1.16
C GLU A 202 2.30 24.44 -2.48
N THR A 203 1.70 23.47 -3.18
CA THR A 203 2.30 22.86 -4.38
C THR A 203 1.78 23.49 -5.68
N PRO A 204 2.45 23.25 -6.84
CA PRO A 204 1.93 23.63 -8.16
C PRO A 204 0.61 22.97 -8.55
N VAL A 205 0.22 21.86 -7.91
CA VAL A 205 -1.10 21.23 -8.08
C VAL A 205 -2.14 21.77 -7.09
N GLY A 206 -1.81 22.80 -6.32
CA GLY A 206 -2.63 23.38 -5.25
C GLY A 206 -2.13 23.01 -3.85
N PRO A 207 -2.78 23.50 -2.79
CA PRO A 207 -2.48 23.08 -1.43
C PRO A 207 -2.76 21.59 -1.26
N VAL A 208 -1.82 20.86 -0.67
CA VAL A 208 -1.92 19.42 -0.42
C VAL A 208 -1.52 19.12 1.02
N ASN A 209 -2.33 18.35 1.73
CA ASN A 209 -1.95 17.79 3.02
C ASN A 209 -1.05 16.58 2.79
N VAL A 210 0.20 16.67 3.22
CA VAL A 210 1.15 15.56 3.22
C VAL A 210 1.16 14.95 4.61
N VAL A 211 0.94 13.65 4.68
CA VAL A 211 0.94 12.87 5.92
C VAL A 211 2.08 11.85 5.84
N ALA A 212 3.08 12.00 6.69
CA ALA A 212 4.08 10.97 6.92
C ALA A 212 3.59 10.06 8.05
N THR A 213 3.64 8.74 7.89
CA THR A 213 3.19 7.80 8.93
C THR A 213 4.04 6.53 8.96
N HIS A 214 4.25 5.97 10.15
CA HIS A 214 4.87 4.67 10.35
C HIS A 214 4.03 3.82 11.30
N PHE A 215 3.56 2.68 10.79
CA PHE A 215 2.74 1.75 11.55
C PHE A 215 3.64 0.69 12.19
N THR A 216 3.23 0.23 13.38
CA THR A 216 3.84 -0.88 14.06
C THR A 216 3.83 -2.13 13.21
N ARG A 217 4.88 -2.95 13.37
CA ARG A 217 4.95 -4.30 12.82
C ARG A 217 3.74 -5.13 13.25
N PRO A 218 3.25 -6.04 12.40
CA PRO A 218 2.12 -6.90 12.73
C PRO A 218 2.53 -7.98 13.75
N TRP A 219 1.56 -8.81 14.14
CA TRP A 219 1.83 -10.04 14.90
C TRP A 219 2.87 -10.92 14.14
N PRO A 220 3.82 -11.57 14.83
CA PRO A 220 3.90 -11.78 16.29
C PRO A 220 4.61 -10.68 17.07
N TYR A 221 5.13 -9.64 16.42
CA TYR A 221 5.91 -8.59 17.09
C TYR A 221 5.06 -7.72 18.01
N VAL A 222 3.88 -7.33 17.56
CA VAL A 222 2.92 -6.52 18.32
C VAL A 222 1.50 -7.10 18.18
N PRO A 223 0.64 -7.00 19.20
CA PRO A 223 -0.74 -7.44 19.09
C PRO A 223 -1.44 -6.80 17.89
N SER A 224 -2.15 -7.59 17.08
CA SER A 224 -2.78 -7.12 15.83
C SER A 224 -3.77 -5.97 16.01
N ILE A 225 -4.30 -5.75 17.22
CA ILE A 225 -5.17 -4.63 17.56
C ILE A 225 -4.42 -3.28 17.54
N ALA A 226 -3.11 -3.27 17.77
CA ALA A 226 -2.32 -2.04 17.76
C ALA A 226 -2.39 -1.38 16.39
N GLN A 227 -2.02 -2.10 15.32
CA GLN A 227 -2.05 -1.60 13.94
C GLN A 227 -3.46 -1.14 13.50
N ILE A 228 -4.53 -1.79 13.99
CA ILE A 228 -5.91 -1.35 13.73
C ILE A 228 -6.16 0.02 14.37
N ARG A 229 -5.82 0.19 15.65
CA ARG A 229 -5.97 1.47 16.34
C ARG A 229 -5.17 2.58 15.66
N GLN A 230 -3.98 2.28 15.13
CA GLN A 230 -3.20 3.26 14.36
C GLN A 230 -3.93 3.68 13.07
N ALA A 231 -4.56 2.71 12.38
CA ALA A 231 -5.36 2.98 11.19
C ALA A 231 -6.63 3.82 11.50
N GLU A 232 -7.28 3.55 12.63
CA GLU A 232 -8.44 4.31 13.13
C GLU A 232 -8.04 5.76 13.45
N THR A 233 -6.97 5.97 14.23
CA THR A 233 -6.47 7.32 14.54
C THR A 233 -6.02 8.09 13.29
N LEU A 234 -5.40 7.40 12.32
CA LEU A 234 -5.07 8.01 11.04
C LEU A 234 -6.35 8.43 10.28
N THR A 235 -7.37 7.56 10.25
CA THR A 235 -8.67 7.87 9.61
C THR A 235 -9.33 9.10 10.22
N GLU A 236 -9.40 9.17 11.56
CA GLU A 236 -9.93 10.34 12.28
C GLU A 236 -9.17 11.61 11.90
N THR A 237 -7.84 11.54 11.84
CA THR A 237 -6.99 12.67 11.45
C THR A 237 -7.25 13.10 10.01
N LEU A 238 -7.46 12.15 9.09
CA LEU A 238 -7.70 12.44 7.67
C LEU A 238 -9.06 13.12 7.44
N HIS A 239 -10.09 12.78 8.21
CA HIS A 239 -11.42 13.39 8.11
C HIS A 239 -11.47 14.85 8.55
N GLU A 240 -10.47 15.32 9.30
CA GLU A 240 -10.34 16.72 9.72
C GLU A 240 -9.67 17.62 8.66
N LEU A 241 -9.15 17.04 7.57
CA LEU A 241 -8.38 17.76 6.56
C LEU A 241 -9.27 18.34 5.45
N ASP A 242 -9.01 19.59 5.06
CA ASP A 242 -9.84 20.39 4.15
C ASP A 242 -9.32 20.46 2.69
N SER A 243 -8.16 19.83 2.43
CA SER A 243 -7.45 19.91 1.15
C SER A 243 -7.02 18.50 0.72
N PRO A 244 -6.76 18.27 -0.60
CA PRO A 244 -6.32 16.97 -1.11
C PRO A 244 -5.20 16.37 -0.27
N VAL A 245 -5.21 15.05 -0.11
CA VAL A 245 -4.30 14.37 0.81
C VAL A 245 -3.36 13.43 0.07
N ILE A 246 -2.09 13.42 0.50
CA ILE A 246 -1.10 12.39 0.19
C ILE A 246 -0.66 11.77 1.52
N VAL A 247 -0.79 10.45 1.67
CA VAL A 247 -0.32 9.71 2.84
C VAL A 247 0.82 8.78 2.42
N ALA A 248 1.97 8.88 3.06
CA ALA A 248 3.15 8.10 2.70
C ALA A 248 3.93 7.60 3.92
N GLY A 249 4.54 6.43 3.76
CA GLY A 249 5.43 5.83 4.75
C GLY A 249 5.33 4.31 4.77
N ASP A 250 5.74 3.69 5.88
CA ASP A 250 5.72 2.24 6.09
C ASP A 250 4.49 1.86 6.90
N PHE A 251 3.56 1.18 6.24
CA PHE A 251 2.32 0.74 6.85
C PHE A 251 2.47 -0.63 7.51
N ASN A 252 3.63 -1.27 7.37
CA ASN A 252 3.86 -2.67 7.75
C ASN A 252 2.75 -3.58 7.19
N SER A 253 2.20 -3.18 6.03
CA SER A 253 1.06 -3.80 5.37
C SER A 253 0.97 -3.39 3.91
N THR A 254 0.64 -4.33 3.03
CA THR A 254 0.33 -4.05 1.63
C THR A 254 -1.00 -3.34 1.52
N SER A 255 -1.17 -2.57 0.44
CA SER A 255 -2.45 -1.92 0.15
C SER A 255 -3.58 -2.92 -0.08
N ALA A 256 -3.28 -4.15 -0.48
CA ALA A 256 -4.27 -5.21 -0.66
C ALA A 256 -4.63 -5.95 0.63
N ALA A 257 -3.85 -5.83 1.71
CA ALA A 257 -4.12 -6.45 3.01
C ALA A 257 -5.16 -5.67 3.84
N ARG A 258 -5.61 -6.21 4.97
CA ARG A 258 -6.72 -5.66 5.78
C ARG A 258 -6.53 -4.18 6.13
N ILE A 259 -5.34 -3.77 6.55
CA ILE A 259 -5.06 -2.39 6.94
C ILE A 259 -5.17 -1.45 5.73
N GLY A 260 -4.52 -1.81 4.62
CA GLY A 260 -4.63 -1.04 3.38
C GLY A 260 -6.05 -0.97 2.84
N ARG A 261 -6.80 -2.08 2.83
CA ARG A 261 -8.22 -2.11 2.42
C ARG A 261 -9.07 -1.19 3.29
N GLY A 262 -8.87 -1.25 4.61
CA GLY A 262 -9.61 -0.43 5.58
C GLY A 262 -9.34 1.06 5.40
N LEU A 263 -8.07 1.46 5.30
CA LEU A 263 -7.68 2.85 5.10
C LEU A 263 -8.27 3.43 3.81
N ARG A 264 -8.22 2.69 2.70
CA ARG A 264 -8.82 3.13 1.44
C ARG A 264 -10.33 3.29 1.55
N ALA A 265 -11.01 2.30 2.12
CA ALA A 265 -12.47 2.30 2.19
C ALA A 265 -13.01 3.38 3.13
N ALA A 266 -12.29 3.71 4.20
CA ALA A 266 -12.74 4.69 5.19
C ALA A 266 -12.42 6.15 4.81
N ASN A 267 -11.52 6.38 3.85
CA ASN A 267 -10.96 7.71 3.57
C ASN A 267 -10.99 8.09 2.07
N ASP A 268 -11.65 7.30 1.23
CA ASP A 268 -11.67 7.48 -0.23
C ASP A 268 -10.25 7.68 -0.83
N LEU A 269 -9.32 6.86 -0.34
CA LEU A 269 -7.93 6.85 -0.79
C LEU A 269 -7.70 5.76 -1.84
N HIS A 270 -6.89 6.07 -2.83
CA HIS A 270 -6.34 5.08 -3.76
C HIS A 270 -4.81 4.97 -3.59
N PRO A 271 -4.22 3.77 -3.71
CA PRO A 271 -2.78 3.58 -3.55
C PRO A 271 -2.05 3.80 -4.87
N ALA A 272 -0.78 4.18 -4.79
CA ALA A 272 0.15 4.05 -5.90
C ALA A 272 0.31 2.57 -6.29
N PRO A 273 0.60 2.25 -7.57
CA PRO A 273 1.05 0.93 -7.96
C PRO A 273 2.24 0.46 -7.11
N ALA A 274 2.13 -0.70 -6.47
CA ALA A 274 3.14 -1.20 -5.55
C ALA A 274 3.86 -2.44 -6.13
N TYR A 275 4.67 -2.20 -7.16
CA TYR A 275 5.69 -3.10 -7.70
C TYR A 275 6.87 -2.28 -8.28
N PRO A 276 8.14 -2.74 -8.16
CA PRO A 276 8.60 -3.89 -7.38
C PRO A 276 8.61 -3.64 -5.85
N GLY A 277 8.87 -4.71 -5.08
CA GLY A 277 8.88 -4.78 -3.62
C GLY A 277 9.88 -3.85 -2.94
N THR A 278 9.51 -3.30 -1.78
CA THR A 278 10.33 -2.36 -1.01
C THR A 278 11.15 -3.04 0.07
N TRP A 279 10.68 -4.15 0.62
CA TRP A 279 11.36 -4.89 1.69
C TRP A 279 11.42 -6.41 1.39
N PRO A 280 12.50 -7.11 1.77
CA PRO A 280 13.76 -6.59 2.32
C PRO A 280 14.78 -6.26 1.21
N THR A 281 15.78 -5.42 1.52
CA THR A 281 16.83 -5.07 0.55
C THR A 281 17.80 -6.19 0.23
N PHE A 282 17.97 -7.18 1.12
CA PHE A 282 18.88 -8.32 0.90
C PHE A 282 18.42 -9.30 -0.20
N LEU A 283 17.16 -9.21 -0.64
CA LEU A 283 16.65 -9.94 -1.82
C LEU A 283 16.41 -8.97 -2.97
N PRO A 284 16.55 -9.37 -4.25
CA PRO A 284 16.12 -8.55 -5.37
C PRO A 284 14.66 -8.09 -5.22
N SER A 285 14.35 -6.85 -5.61
CA SER A 285 13.05 -6.21 -5.34
C SER A 285 11.85 -6.96 -5.95
N VAL A 286 12.06 -7.78 -6.98
CA VAL A 286 11.02 -8.64 -7.56
C VAL A 286 10.51 -9.71 -6.59
N PHE A 287 11.30 -10.06 -5.57
CA PHE A 287 10.93 -10.99 -4.49
C PHE A 287 10.50 -10.29 -3.20
N GLY A 288 10.49 -8.95 -3.18
CA GLY A 288 10.13 -8.18 -2.00
C GLY A 288 8.62 -8.02 -1.84
N ILE A 289 8.19 -7.80 -0.60
CA ILE A 289 6.84 -7.33 -0.28
C ILE A 289 6.79 -5.79 -0.39
N THR A 290 5.60 -5.22 -0.47
CA THR A 290 5.42 -3.75 -0.50
C THR A 290 4.70 -3.29 0.74
N ILE A 291 5.44 -2.88 1.74
CA ILE A 291 4.89 -2.36 3.00
C ILE A 291 5.01 -0.83 3.09
N ASP A 292 5.92 -0.26 2.30
CA ASP A 292 6.00 1.18 2.08
C ASP A 292 5.01 1.60 0.98
N GLN A 293 3.99 2.37 1.37
CA GLN A 293 2.88 2.75 0.51
C GLN A 293 2.81 4.27 0.37
N VAL A 294 2.22 4.69 -0.75
CA VAL A 294 1.79 6.07 -0.97
C VAL A 294 0.32 6.00 -1.39
N TYR A 295 -0.54 6.72 -0.68
CA TYR A 295 -1.96 6.86 -0.95
C TYR A 295 -2.27 8.31 -1.30
N ALA A 296 -3.30 8.53 -2.12
CA ALA A 296 -3.79 9.87 -2.44
C ALA A 296 -5.32 9.92 -2.43
N SER A 297 -5.89 11.10 -2.14
CA SER A 297 -7.34 11.36 -2.29
C SER A 297 -7.74 11.43 -3.76
N GLU A 298 -9.03 11.30 -4.05
CA GLU A 298 -9.58 11.27 -5.42
C GLU A 298 -9.30 12.54 -6.27
N ASP A 299 -8.90 13.65 -5.64
CA ASP A 299 -8.51 14.89 -6.33
C ASP A 299 -7.14 14.79 -7.01
N LEU A 300 -6.36 13.77 -6.66
CA LEU A 300 -5.01 13.52 -7.15
C LEU A 300 -4.96 12.22 -7.94
N ALA A 301 -3.93 12.08 -8.77
CA ALA A 301 -3.67 10.88 -9.54
C ALA A 301 -2.18 10.58 -9.60
N PHE A 302 -1.83 9.30 -9.52
CA PHE A 302 -0.46 8.85 -9.74
C PHE A 302 -0.14 8.80 -11.24
N VAL A 303 0.95 9.47 -11.62
CA VAL A 303 1.54 9.42 -12.96
C VAL A 303 2.48 8.22 -13.05
N SER A 304 3.36 8.08 -12.06
CA SER A 304 4.36 7.01 -12.03
C SER A 304 4.75 6.64 -10.60
N ARG A 305 5.26 5.41 -10.44
CA ARG A 305 5.88 4.93 -9.22
C ARG A 305 7.11 4.12 -9.58
N ARG A 306 8.21 4.36 -8.88
CA ARG A 306 9.43 3.55 -8.97
C ARG A 306 10.11 3.44 -7.62
N ILE A 307 11.09 2.55 -7.54
CA ILE A 307 12.01 2.52 -6.41
C ILE A 307 13.15 3.53 -6.65
N GLY A 308 13.61 4.21 -5.60
CA GLY A 308 14.81 5.05 -5.61
C GLY A 308 16.12 4.25 -5.54
N VAL A 309 17.24 4.96 -5.51
CA VAL A 309 18.57 4.34 -5.38
C VAL A 309 18.73 3.81 -3.94
N PRO A 310 19.46 2.70 -3.70
CA PRO A 310 19.74 2.24 -2.34
C PRO A 310 20.34 3.33 -1.45
N MET A 311 19.96 3.34 -0.17
CA MET A 311 20.27 4.42 0.78
C MET A 311 20.72 3.93 2.16
N GLY A 312 21.19 2.68 2.24
CA GLY A 312 21.70 2.08 3.48
C GLY A 312 20.66 1.45 4.40
N SER A 313 19.36 1.61 4.10
CA SER A 313 18.26 0.97 4.83
C SER A 313 17.98 -0.47 4.39
N ASP A 314 17.29 -1.25 5.24
CA ASP A 314 16.69 -2.54 4.88
C ASP A 314 15.40 -2.38 4.04
N HIS A 315 14.88 -1.14 3.94
CA HIS A 315 13.82 -0.72 3.04
C HIS A 315 14.37 0.01 1.81
N ARG A 316 13.64 -0.10 0.70
CA ARG A 316 13.91 0.69 -0.50
C ARG A 316 13.01 1.92 -0.55
N PRO A 317 13.57 3.10 -0.90
CA PRO A 317 12.77 4.31 -1.05
C PRO A 317 11.79 4.20 -2.22
N VAL A 318 10.62 4.80 -2.04
CA VAL A 318 9.56 4.88 -3.06
C VAL A 318 9.52 6.30 -3.62
N VAL A 319 9.62 6.41 -4.95
CA VAL A 319 9.48 7.68 -5.66
C VAL A 319 8.20 7.65 -6.46
N THR A 320 7.32 8.60 -6.20
CA THR A 320 6.04 8.74 -6.91
C THR A 320 5.95 10.10 -7.58
N GLU A 321 5.31 10.13 -8.73
CA GLU A 321 4.93 11.35 -9.43
C GLU A 321 3.41 11.46 -9.38
N ILE A 322 2.93 12.60 -8.90
CA ILE A 322 1.53 12.83 -8.55
C ILE A 322 1.09 14.12 -9.25
N THR A 323 -0.11 14.11 -9.81
CA THR A 323 -0.73 15.29 -10.43
C THR A 323 -2.20 15.40 -10.05
N ARG A 324 -2.90 16.43 -10.53
CA ARG A 324 -4.35 16.51 -10.36
C ARG A 324 -5.06 15.37 -11.07
N ALA A 325 -6.12 14.88 -10.47
CA ALA A 325 -7.04 13.99 -11.16
C ALA A 325 -7.78 14.72 -12.29
N MET A 326 -8.05 14.01 -13.38
CA MET A 326 -9.04 14.45 -14.37
C MET A 326 -10.37 14.71 -13.65
N PRO A 327 -11.04 15.85 -13.90
CA PRO A 327 -12.38 16.07 -13.37
C PRO A 327 -13.26 14.89 -13.77
N ALA A 328 -13.93 14.27 -12.79
CA ALA A 328 -14.94 13.27 -13.10
C ALA A 328 -15.91 13.90 -14.10
N SER A 329 -16.10 13.27 -15.27
CA SER A 329 -17.12 13.72 -16.21
C SER A 329 -18.42 13.74 -15.44
N ARG A 330 -18.97 14.92 -15.14
CA ARG A 330 -20.30 15.07 -14.53
C ARG A 330 -21.23 14.18 -15.36
N ARG A 331 -21.68 13.06 -14.79
CA ARG A 331 -22.86 12.39 -15.34
C ARG A 331 -23.95 13.46 -15.30
N PRO A 332 -24.72 13.67 -16.39
CA PRO A 332 -25.86 14.55 -16.32
C PRO A 332 -26.75 14.00 -15.19
N THR A 333 -26.91 14.78 -14.13
CA THR A 333 -27.96 14.55 -13.15
C THR A 333 -29.26 14.60 -13.96
N GLY A 334 -29.93 13.46 -14.12
CA GLY A 334 -31.21 13.38 -14.80
C GLY A 334 -32.22 14.36 -14.15
N PRO A 335 -33.26 14.77 -14.90
CA PRO A 335 -34.13 15.86 -14.48
C PRO A 335 -35.03 15.40 -13.33
N HIS A 336 -34.62 15.65 -12.10
CA HIS A 336 -35.51 15.78 -10.96
C HIS A 336 -35.51 17.23 -10.50
N ASP A 337 -36.01 18.10 -11.39
CA ASP A 337 -36.68 19.32 -10.98
C ASP A 337 -38.15 19.17 -11.38
N ARG A 338 -38.95 18.65 -10.45
CA ARG A 338 -40.41 18.81 -10.42
C ARG A 338 -40.79 19.20 -9.01
N SER A 339 -40.36 20.38 -8.60
CA SER A 339 -40.97 21.11 -7.48
C SER A 339 -41.41 22.49 -7.95
N ALA A 340 -42.24 22.50 -8.98
CA ALA A 340 -43.17 23.58 -9.25
C ALA A 340 -44.49 22.91 -9.66
N GLU A 341 -45.61 23.44 -9.14
CA GLU A 341 -46.99 23.06 -9.45
C GLU A 341 -47.67 22.02 -8.52
N SER A 342 -47.94 22.45 -7.29
CA SER A 342 -49.24 22.17 -6.64
C SER A 342 -49.47 23.18 -5.50
N GLN A 343 -49.95 24.37 -5.85
CA GLN A 343 -50.70 25.21 -4.92
C GLN A 343 -52.13 25.31 -5.46
N ARG A 344 -53.06 24.59 -4.82
CA ARG A 344 -54.49 24.93 -4.86
C ARG A 344 -54.98 25.09 -3.42
N PRO A 345 -55.82 26.10 -3.11
CA PRO A 345 -56.25 26.39 -1.74
C PRO A 345 -57.39 25.45 -1.31
N SER A 346 -57.36 25.00 -0.06
CA SER A 346 -58.43 24.25 0.60
C SER A 346 -59.50 25.20 1.17
N THR A 347 -60.75 24.97 0.79
CA THR A 347 -61.96 25.62 1.31
C THR A 347 -62.35 25.02 2.67
N PRO A 348 -62.83 25.80 3.66
CA PRO A 348 -63.16 25.27 4.98
C PRO A 348 -64.61 24.74 5.05
N VAL A 349 -64.80 23.59 5.69
CA VAL A 349 -66.12 23.03 6.03
C VAL A 349 -66.42 23.29 7.51
N GLN A 350 -67.53 23.98 7.77
CA GLN A 350 -68.11 24.25 9.08
C GLN A 350 -68.64 22.97 9.76
N LYS A 351 -68.47 22.86 11.08
CA LYS A 351 -69.20 21.92 11.94
C LYS A 351 -70.43 22.61 12.55
N PRO A 352 -71.59 21.92 12.68
CA PRO A 352 -72.69 22.38 13.52
C PRO A 352 -72.49 22.00 14.99
N SER A 353 -73.13 22.80 15.84
CA SER A 353 -73.22 22.78 17.30
C SER A 353 -73.92 21.55 17.90
N GLU A 354 -73.35 20.99 18.96
CA GLU A 354 -73.88 20.95 20.35
C GLU A 354 -72.81 20.42 21.31
#